data_AF-A0A6A7MDD7-F1
#
_entry.id   AF-A0A6A7MDD7-F1
#
_cell.length_a   1.000
_cell.length_b   1.000
_cell.length_c   1.000
_cell.angle_alpha   90.00
_cell.angle_beta   90.00
_cell.angle_gamma   90.00
#
_symmetry.space_group_name_H-M   'P 1'
#
loop_
_entity.id
_entity.type
_entity.pdbx_description
1 polymer ?
#
loop_
_entity_poly.entity_id
_entity_poly.type
_entity_poly.pdbx_seq_one_letter_code
_entity_poly.pdbx_strand_id
1 'polypeptide(L)'
;MKTAPDLNHPDFIADPHAVYCRLRTEEPVHWNPSLRGWVVTRYADVSKALKDPRLSVAKLQPFLDHAPETHRKVERVSAVLANWMVFNDPPRHERLRKALAKYFMPQEVARLRPLILQRVEELIDGFRGRDRVDFIESFAVFPEPGLFKVDRTNNRHVAFGLGIHFCLGAPLARLEAQIAFDRLLSRLSGIRLETHQPVWHDELVTRSMERLVISYDMVA
;
A
#
# COMPACT_ATOMS: atom_id res chain seq x y z
N MET A 1 8.41 6.85 -34.99
CA MET A 1 7.56 7.23 -33.84
C MET A 1 8.36 6.89 -32.58
N LYS A 2 8.82 7.86 -31.78
CA LYS A 2 9.55 7.55 -30.54
C LYS A 2 8.59 6.80 -29.61
N THR A 3 9.04 5.70 -29.01
CA THR A 3 8.25 4.92 -28.06
C THR A 3 7.85 5.79 -26.87
N ALA A 4 6.57 5.76 -26.50
CA ALA A 4 6.05 6.47 -25.33
C ALA A 4 6.81 6.00 -24.08
N PRO A 5 7.29 6.90 -23.19
CA PRO A 5 7.91 6.49 -21.95
C PRO A 5 6.94 5.66 -21.11
N ASP A 6 7.35 4.42 -20.80
CA ASP A 6 6.64 3.58 -19.85
C ASP A 6 6.94 4.05 -18.42
N LEU A 7 5.92 4.58 -17.75
CA LEU A 7 6.03 5.14 -16.41
C LEU A 7 6.11 4.06 -15.32
N ASN A 8 6.07 2.77 -15.70
CA ASN A 8 6.33 1.64 -14.82
C ASN A 8 7.71 1.00 -15.07
N HIS A 9 8.48 1.52 -16.03
CA HIS A 9 9.81 0.98 -16.34
C HIS A 9 10.80 1.25 -15.19
N PRO A 10 11.67 0.29 -14.82
CA PRO A 10 12.66 0.49 -13.75
C PRO A 10 13.52 1.74 -13.92
N ASP A 11 13.93 2.05 -15.15
CA ASP A 11 14.72 3.26 -15.44
C ASP A 11 13.94 4.56 -15.18
N PHE A 12 12.62 4.55 -15.41
CA PHE A 12 11.77 5.70 -15.04
C PHE A 12 11.64 5.82 -13.52
N ILE A 13 11.53 4.71 -12.81
CA ILE A 13 11.45 4.71 -11.34
C ILE A 13 12.78 5.21 -10.75
N ALA A 14 13.90 4.84 -11.36
CA ALA A 14 15.24 5.24 -10.93
C ALA A 14 15.53 6.73 -11.18
N ASP A 15 15.16 7.27 -12.34
CA ASP A 15 15.26 8.70 -12.65
C ASP A 15 14.04 9.23 -13.42
N PRO A 16 12.95 9.56 -12.70
CA PRO A 16 11.76 10.11 -13.33
C PRO A 16 11.98 11.53 -13.85
N HIS A 17 12.99 12.25 -13.33
CA HIS A 17 13.21 13.65 -13.64
C HIS A 17 13.74 13.85 -15.05
N ALA A 18 14.62 12.97 -15.55
CA ALA A 18 15.05 12.99 -16.94
C ALA A 18 13.88 12.85 -17.91
N VAL A 19 12.98 11.90 -17.64
CA VAL A 19 11.78 11.68 -18.45
C VAL A 19 10.82 12.87 -18.38
N TYR A 20 10.55 13.41 -17.19
CA TYR A 20 9.71 14.60 -17.05
C TYR A 20 10.33 15.84 -17.70
N CYS A 21 11.66 15.99 -17.68
CA CYS A 21 12.35 17.09 -18.35
C CYS A 21 12.07 17.07 -19.85
N ARG A 22 12.29 15.91 -20.48
CA ARG A 22 11.98 15.68 -21.90
C ARG A 22 10.51 15.91 -22.22
N LEU A 23 9.59 15.37 -21.42
CA LEU A 23 8.15 15.58 -21.64
C LEU A 23 7.77 17.06 -21.55
N ARG A 24 8.28 17.81 -20.57
CA ARG A 24 7.98 19.26 -20.47
C ARG A 24 8.43 20.06 -21.69
N THR A 25 9.54 19.68 -22.31
CA THR A 25 10.11 20.39 -23.47
C THR A 25 9.51 19.94 -24.78
N GLU A 26 9.38 18.63 -25.01
CA GLU A 26 9.03 18.04 -26.31
C GLU A 26 7.53 17.71 -26.43
N GLU A 27 6.89 17.21 -25.37
CA GLU A 27 5.52 16.69 -25.40
C GLU A 27 4.81 16.88 -24.05
N PRO A 28 4.40 18.12 -23.70
CA PRO A 28 3.97 18.47 -22.35
C PRO A 28 2.62 17.86 -21.95
N VAL A 29 1.85 17.41 -22.93
CA VAL A 29 0.60 16.64 -22.79
C VAL A 29 0.79 15.36 -23.60
N HIS A 30 1.08 14.26 -22.90
CA HIS A 30 1.49 13.00 -23.50
C HIS A 30 0.44 11.91 -23.25
N TRP A 31 0.04 11.18 -24.28
CA TRP A 31 -0.82 10.00 -24.10
C TRP A 31 0.03 8.82 -23.61
N ASN A 32 -0.27 8.31 -22.41
CA ASN A 32 0.38 7.12 -21.89
C ASN A 32 -0.54 5.90 -22.07
N PRO A 33 -0.17 4.91 -22.92
CA PRO A 33 -0.99 3.73 -23.15
C PRO A 33 -1.21 2.86 -21.90
N SER A 34 -0.19 2.72 -21.06
CA SER A 34 -0.24 1.91 -19.82
C SER A 34 -1.26 2.46 -18.83
N LEU A 35 -1.34 3.79 -18.69
CA LEU A 35 -2.34 4.48 -17.86
C LEU A 35 -3.68 4.67 -18.57
N ARG A 36 -3.74 4.42 -19.89
CA ARG A 36 -4.87 4.77 -20.76
C ARG A 36 -5.35 6.22 -20.53
N GLY A 37 -4.40 7.13 -20.39
CA GLY A 37 -4.67 8.50 -19.96
C GLY A 37 -3.62 9.51 -20.40
N TRP A 38 -4.00 10.78 -20.32
CA TRP A 38 -3.13 11.91 -20.62
C TRP A 38 -2.28 12.29 -19.41
N VAL A 39 -0.99 12.47 -19.65
CA VAL A 39 0.01 12.91 -18.66
C VAL A 39 0.38 14.35 -18.95
N VAL A 40 0.14 15.24 -18.00
CA VAL A 40 0.43 16.68 -18.10
C VAL A 40 1.64 16.99 -17.21
N THR A 41 2.67 17.64 -17.77
CA THR A 41 3.98 17.73 -17.08
C THR A 41 4.49 19.14 -16.79
N ARG A 42 3.96 20.18 -17.46
CA ARG A 42 4.33 21.57 -17.18
C ARG A 42 3.60 22.08 -15.94
N TYR A 43 4.31 22.79 -15.07
CA TYR A 43 3.75 23.32 -13.82
C TYR A 43 2.48 24.17 -14.05
N ALA A 44 2.52 25.07 -15.05
CA ALA A 44 1.39 25.94 -15.36
C ALA A 44 0.14 25.13 -15.75
N ASP A 45 0.31 24.11 -16.59
CA ASP A 45 -0.77 23.25 -17.07
C ASP A 45 -1.33 22.37 -15.95
N VAL A 46 -0.46 21.76 -15.13
CA VAL A 46 -0.86 20.96 -13.97
C VAL A 46 -1.60 21.82 -12.93
N SER A 47 -1.06 22.99 -12.59
CA SER A 47 -1.69 23.89 -11.62
C SER A 47 -3.06 24.36 -12.08
N LYS A 48 -3.21 24.65 -13.38
CA LYS A 48 -4.50 25.00 -14.00
C LYS A 48 -5.47 23.82 -13.96
N ALA A 49 -5.03 22.64 -14.36
CA ALA A 49 -5.84 21.42 -14.37
C ALA A 49 -6.36 21.05 -12.98
N LEU A 50 -5.50 21.11 -11.94
CA LEU A 50 -5.88 20.80 -10.56
C LEU A 50 -6.94 21.74 -9.97
N LYS A 51 -7.17 22.90 -10.58
CA LYS A 51 -8.16 23.90 -10.14
C LYS A 51 -9.38 23.98 -11.06
N ASP A 52 -9.37 23.26 -12.17
CA ASP A 52 -10.43 23.33 -13.18
C ASP A 52 -11.60 22.43 -12.75
N PRO A 53 -12.78 22.99 -12.42
CA PRO A 53 -13.91 22.21 -11.94
C PRO A 53 -14.51 21.28 -13.02
N ARG A 54 -14.07 21.40 -14.28
CA ARG A 54 -14.46 20.48 -15.36
C ARG A 54 -13.69 19.15 -15.30
N LEU A 55 -12.59 19.10 -14.55
CA LEU A 55 -11.78 17.90 -14.38
C LEU A 55 -12.13 17.22 -13.05
N SER A 56 -12.50 15.96 -13.13
CA SER A 56 -12.97 15.16 -12.00
C SER A 56 -11.83 14.38 -11.34
N VAL A 57 -11.87 14.27 -10.02
CA VAL A 57 -11.03 13.33 -9.26
C VAL A 57 -11.73 12.01 -8.97
N ALA A 58 -13.01 11.87 -9.35
CA ALA A 58 -13.77 10.64 -9.25
C ALA A 58 -13.30 9.63 -10.30
N LYS A 59 -12.11 9.06 -10.09
CA LYS A 59 -11.50 8.08 -10.99
C LYS A 59 -12.05 6.68 -10.79
N LEU A 60 -12.53 6.38 -9.59
CA LEU A 60 -12.89 5.02 -9.22
C LEU A 60 -14.32 4.65 -9.65
N GLN A 61 -15.30 5.55 -9.50
CA GLN A 61 -16.69 5.25 -9.89
C GLN A 61 -16.84 5.00 -11.40
N PRO A 62 -16.30 5.85 -12.30
CA PRO A 62 -16.38 5.58 -13.75
C PRO A 62 -15.65 4.30 -14.15
N PHE A 63 -14.57 3.94 -13.45
CA PHE A 63 -13.92 2.64 -13.66
C PHE A 63 -14.86 1.48 -13.31
N LEU A 64 -15.60 1.57 -12.20
CA LEU A 64 -16.57 0.55 -11.79
C LEU A 64 -17.75 0.45 -12.72
N ASP A 65 -18.28 1.58 -13.20
CA ASP A 65 -19.43 1.61 -14.12
C ASP A 65 -19.13 0.90 -15.45
N HIS A 66 -17.85 0.76 -15.82
CA HIS A 66 -17.39 0.11 -17.04
C HIS A 66 -16.62 -1.20 -16.78
N ALA A 67 -16.60 -1.68 -15.54
CA ALA A 67 -15.92 -2.92 -15.18
C ALA A 67 -16.75 -4.15 -15.61
N PRO A 68 -16.13 -5.24 -16.11
CA PRO A 68 -16.83 -6.47 -16.44
C PRO A 68 -17.54 -7.09 -15.21
N GLU A 69 -18.72 -7.70 -15.42
CA GLU A 69 -19.54 -8.31 -14.35
C GLU A 69 -18.81 -9.37 -13.50
N THR A 70 -17.73 -9.95 -14.01
CA THR A 70 -16.89 -10.95 -13.33
C THR A 70 -16.17 -10.40 -12.07
N HIS A 71 -16.15 -9.08 -11.86
CA HIS A 71 -15.45 -8.43 -10.74
C HIS A 71 -16.32 -8.16 -9.49
N ARG A 72 -17.37 -8.95 -9.26
CA ARG A 72 -18.33 -8.76 -8.14
C ARG A 72 -17.71 -8.70 -6.74
N LYS A 73 -16.56 -9.35 -6.51
CA LYS A 73 -15.79 -9.24 -5.25
C LYS A 73 -15.10 -7.87 -5.09
N VAL A 74 -14.60 -7.31 -6.19
CA VAL A 74 -13.95 -6.00 -6.25
C VAL A 74 -14.99 -4.88 -6.14
N GLU A 75 -16.23 -5.12 -6.58
CA GLU A 75 -17.35 -4.17 -6.51
C GLU A 75 -17.59 -3.67 -5.08
N ARG A 76 -17.62 -4.56 -4.08
CA ARG A 76 -17.85 -4.17 -2.67
C ARG A 76 -16.70 -3.34 -2.09
N VAL A 77 -15.45 -3.75 -2.34
CA VAL A 77 -14.27 -3.01 -1.88
C VAL A 77 -14.21 -1.65 -2.57
N SER A 78 -14.47 -1.63 -3.87
CA SER A 78 -14.39 -0.41 -4.67
C SER A 78 -15.54 0.55 -4.37
N ALA A 79 -16.73 0.05 -4.01
CA ALA A 79 -17.81 0.87 -3.50
C ALA A 79 -17.42 1.54 -2.17
N VAL A 80 -16.68 0.86 -1.29
CA VAL A 80 -16.14 1.47 -0.06
C VAL A 80 -15.07 2.52 -0.38
N LEU A 81 -14.13 2.20 -1.27
CA LEU A 81 -13.06 3.11 -1.69
C LEU A 81 -13.61 4.35 -2.41
N ALA A 82 -14.67 4.20 -3.22
CA ALA A 82 -15.32 5.30 -3.93
C ALA A 82 -15.94 6.32 -2.98
N ASN A 83 -16.16 5.94 -1.72
CA ASN A 83 -16.63 6.85 -0.67
C ASN A 83 -15.50 7.65 0.01
N TRP A 84 -14.23 7.38 -0.30
CA TRP A 84 -13.10 8.12 0.26
C TRP A 84 -13.04 9.54 -0.29
N MET A 85 -12.78 10.50 0.59
CA MET A 85 -12.78 11.93 0.26
C MET A 85 -11.93 12.27 -0.99
N VAL A 86 -10.80 11.59 -1.20
CA VAL A 86 -9.88 11.82 -2.34
C VAL A 86 -10.48 11.45 -3.71
N PHE A 87 -11.52 10.61 -3.76
CA PHE A 87 -12.17 10.16 -5.00
C PHE A 87 -13.56 10.78 -5.22
N ASN A 88 -13.88 11.86 -4.51
CA ASN A 88 -15.15 12.54 -4.65
C ASN A 88 -14.92 13.98 -5.11
N ASP A 89 -15.78 14.47 -6.00
CA ASP A 89 -15.87 15.89 -6.35
C ASP A 89 -16.82 16.64 -5.39
N PRO A 90 -16.86 17.98 -5.42
CA PRO A 90 -17.93 18.75 -4.79
C PRO A 90 -19.33 18.33 -5.27
N PRO A 91 -20.38 18.43 -4.42
CA PRO A 91 -20.35 18.95 -3.05
C PRO A 91 -19.94 17.91 -1.99
N ARG A 92 -19.84 16.63 -2.38
CA ARG A 92 -19.59 15.53 -1.43
C ARG A 92 -18.21 15.64 -0.78
N HIS A 93 -17.19 15.98 -1.56
CA HIS A 93 -15.84 16.27 -1.05
C HIS A 93 -15.86 17.35 0.04
N GLU A 94 -16.54 18.47 -0.19
CA GLU A 94 -16.60 19.59 0.75
C GLU A 94 -17.24 19.19 2.07
N ARG A 95 -18.33 18.41 2.01
CA ARG A 95 -19.01 17.89 3.20
C ARG A 95 -18.09 16.99 4.03
N LEU A 96 -17.39 16.05 3.39
CA LEU A 96 -16.44 15.15 4.05
C LEU A 96 -15.27 15.92 4.66
N ARG A 97 -14.68 16.84 3.88
CA ARG A 97 -13.56 17.68 4.32
C ARG A 97 -13.94 18.53 5.52
N LYS A 98 -15.12 19.16 5.49
CA LYS A 98 -15.63 20.00 6.60
C LYS A 98 -15.77 19.21 7.90
N ALA A 99 -16.20 17.95 7.85
CA ALA A 99 -16.35 17.11 9.03
C ALA A 99 -14.99 16.79 9.71
N LEU A 100 -13.93 16.62 8.90
CA LEU A 100 -12.59 16.26 9.39
C LEU A 100 -11.70 17.47 9.71
N ALA A 101 -11.94 18.62 9.08
CA ALA A 101 -11.04 19.77 9.10
C ALA A 101 -10.59 20.17 10.51
N LYS A 102 -11.51 20.16 11.49
CA LYS A 102 -11.21 20.56 12.88
C LYS A 102 -10.08 19.76 13.55
N TYR A 103 -9.85 18.51 13.12
CA TYR A 103 -8.79 17.65 13.67
C TYR A 103 -7.42 17.88 13.01
N PHE A 104 -7.38 18.59 11.88
CA PHE A 104 -6.16 18.86 11.10
C PHE A 104 -5.80 20.35 11.09
N MET A 105 -6.28 21.11 12.07
CA MET A 105 -5.90 22.51 12.24
C MET A 105 -4.41 22.62 12.61
N PRO A 106 -3.71 23.71 12.23
CA PRO A 106 -2.28 23.85 12.52
C PRO A 106 -1.91 23.64 13.99
N GLN A 107 -2.77 24.09 14.91
CA GLN A 107 -2.58 23.90 16.35
C GLN A 107 -2.70 22.43 16.77
N GLU A 108 -3.65 21.67 16.20
CA GLU A 108 -3.83 20.24 16.48
C GLU A 108 -2.63 19.43 15.96
N VAL A 109 -2.14 19.77 14.76
CA VAL A 109 -0.93 19.13 14.20
C VAL A 109 0.30 19.48 15.04
N ALA A 110 0.43 20.73 15.50
CA ALA A 110 1.56 21.16 16.33
C ALA A 110 1.65 20.40 17.66
N ARG A 111 0.52 19.94 18.21
CA ARG A 111 0.50 19.09 19.42
C ARG A 111 1.19 17.74 19.23
N LEU A 112 1.27 17.22 18.00
CA LEU A 112 1.97 15.97 17.70
C LEU A 112 3.49 16.15 17.64
N ARG A 113 3.99 17.39 17.51
CA ARG A 113 5.42 17.67 17.31
C ARG A 113 6.31 17.07 18.40
N PRO A 114 6.04 17.21 19.71
CA PRO A 114 6.89 16.65 20.75
C PRO A 114 6.97 15.11 20.68
N LEU A 115 5.84 14.44 20.41
CA LEU A 115 5.80 12.98 20.26
C LEU A 115 6.60 12.51 19.05
N ILE A 116 6.45 13.18 17.91
CA ILE A 116 7.22 12.85 16.70
C ILE A 116 8.72 13.05 16.94
N LEU A 117 9.11 14.18 17.54
CA LEU A 117 10.51 14.45 17.88
C LEU A 117 11.07 13.37 18.80
N GLN A 118 10.36 13.04 19.88
CA GLN A 118 10.79 11.98 20.79
C GLN A 118 11.04 10.66 20.05
N ARG A 119 10.13 10.25 19.16
CA ARG A 119 10.29 9.00 18.40
C ARG A 119 11.45 9.04 17.42
N VAL A 120 11.68 10.17 16.77
CA VAL A 120 12.80 10.34 15.85
C VAL A 120 14.13 10.30 16.61
N GLU A 121 14.24 11.00 17.74
CA GLU A 121 15.44 10.97 18.60
C GLU A 121 15.73 9.56 19.13
N GLU A 122 14.71 8.83 19.61
CA GLU A 122 14.85 7.44 20.07
C GLU A 122 15.40 6.51 18.96
N LEU A 123 14.94 6.67 17.72
CA LEU A 123 15.43 5.89 16.58
C LEU A 123 16.88 6.27 16.24
N ILE A 124 17.22 7.56 16.24
CA ILE A 124 18.57 8.07 15.95
C ILE A 124 19.56 7.65 17.04
N ASP A 125 19.17 7.70 18.31
CA ASP A 125 20.01 7.24 19.44
C ASP A 125 20.41 5.76 19.28
N GLY A 126 19.58 4.96 18.61
CA GLY A 126 19.89 3.58 18.23
C GLY A 126 21.10 3.42 17.28
N PHE A 127 21.60 4.51 16.69
CA PHE A 127 22.74 4.48 15.76
C PHE A 127 24.08 4.57 16.47
N ARG A 128 24.10 4.85 17.78
CA ARG A 128 25.34 5.02 18.56
C ARG A 128 26.29 3.83 18.37
N GLY A 129 27.54 4.13 18.07
CA GLY A 129 28.59 3.13 17.84
C GLY A 129 28.57 2.48 16.45
N ARG A 130 27.70 2.94 15.53
CA ARG A 130 27.65 2.49 14.13
C ARG A 130 28.09 3.63 13.21
N ASP A 131 28.91 3.32 12.22
CA ASP A 131 29.35 4.24 11.15
C ASP A 131 28.44 4.16 9.91
N ARG A 132 27.69 3.05 9.75
CA ARG A 132 26.74 2.82 8.66
C ARG A 132 25.47 2.14 9.16
N VAL A 133 24.31 2.59 8.67
CA VAL A 133 23.00 2.00 8.92
C VAL A 133 22.15 2.01 7.65
N ASP A 134 21.26 1.03 7.48
CA ASP A 134 20.15 1.14 6.53
C ASP A 134 19.07 2.04 7.16
N PHE A 135 18.81 3.20 6.56
CA PHE A 135 17.88 4.19 7.10
C PHE A 135 16.44 3.67 7.15
N ILE A 136 15.98 2.94 6.13
CA ILE A 136 14.61 2.43 6.07
C ILE A 136 14.40 1.36 7.14
N GLU A 137 15.34 0.43 7.26
CA GLU A 137 15.31 -0.57 8.32
C GLU A 137 15.34 0.06 9.71
N SER A 138 16.19 1.08 9.88
CA SER A 138 16.39 1.71 11.19
C SER A 138 15.23 2.60 11.62
N PHE A 139 14.41 3.10 10.69
CA PHE A 139 13.20 3.87 10.97
C PHE A 139 11.91 3.03 10.89
N ALA A 140 11.99 1.77 10.46
CA ALA A 140 10.85 0.87 10.44
C ALA A 140 10.44 0.45 11.86
N VAL A 141 9.16 0.10 12.03
CA VAL A 141 8.62 -0.37 13.33
C VAL A 141 9.24 -1.71 13.77
N PHE A 142 9.73 -2.50 12.82
CA PHE A 142 10.29 -3.81 13.03
C PHE A 142 11.77 -3.83 12.61
N PRO A 143 12.70 -4.27 13.47
CA PRO A 143 14.08 -4.56 13.04
C PRO A 143 14.10 -5.63 11.94
N GLU A 144 14.98 -5.56 10.95
CA GLU A 144 15.04 -6.52 9.84
C GLU A 144 13.64 -6.84 9.24
N PRO A 145 12.86 -5.82 8.81
CA PRO A 145 11.45 -6.01 8.45
C PRO A 145 11.26 -6.89 7.20
N GLY A 146 12.29 -7.03 6.37
CA GLY A 146 12.29 -7.91 5.20
C GLY A 146 12.56 -9.38 5.52
N LEU A 147 12.92 -9.72 6.77
CA LEU A 147 13.21 -11.09 7.18
C LEU A 147 12.04 -11.71 7.95
N PHE A 148 11.67 -12.93 7.57
CA PHE A 148 10.74 -13.74 8.34
C PHE A 148 11.46 -14.32 9.57
N LYS A 149 11.17 -13.75 10.75
CA LYS A 149 11.73 -14.18 12.05
C LYS A 149 10.61 -14.68 12.94
N VAL A 150 10.56 -15.99 13.18
CA VAL A 150 9.49 -16.65 13.97
C VAL A 150 9.54 -16.28 15.46
N ASP A 151 10.73 -15.95 15.96
CA ASP A 151 11.04 -15.67 17.36
C ASP A 151 11.08 -14.16 17.69
N ARG A 152 10.55 -13.32 16.79
CA ARG A 152 10.51 -11.86 16.98
C ARG A 152 9.77 -11.49 18.27
N THR A 153 10.49 -10.95 19.25
CA THR A 153 9.90 -10.35 20.47
C THR A 153 9.38 -8.94 20.15
N ASN A 154 8.28 -8.51 20.77
CA ASN A 154 7.60 -7.23 20.50
C ASN A 154 6.98 -7.08 19.09
N ASN A 155 6.19 -8.07 18.66
CA ASN A 155 5.54 -8.12 17.35
C ASN A 155 4.24 -7.28 17.27
N ARG A 156 4.36 -5.95 17.24
CA ARG A 156 3.23 -4.99 17.17
C ARG A 156 2.60 -4.87 15.77
N HIS A 157 2.31 -6.01 15.14
CA HIS A 157 1.72 -6.04 13.79
C HIS A 157 0.28 -5.52 13.80
N VAL A 158 -0.15 -4.96 12.66
CA VAL A 158 -1.51 -4.40 12.48
C VAL A 158 -2.46 -5.34 11.74
N ALA A 159 -2.09 -6.62 11.56
CA ALA A 159 -2.91 -7.60 10.83
C ALA A 159 -4.31 -7.83 11.44
N PHE A 160 -4.48 -7.54 12.74
CA PHE A 160 -5.77 -7.59 13.43
C PHE A 160 -6.36 -6.20 13.74
N GLY A 161 -5.85 -5.13 13.12
CA GLY A 161 -6.23 -3.76 13.46
C GLY A 161 -5.74 -3.31 14.84
N LEU A 162 -6.18 -2.12 15.27
CA LEU A 162 -5.81 -1.49 16.55
C LEU A 162 -7.01 -0.73 17.14
N GLY A 163 -7.02 -0.53 18.45
CA GLY A 163 -8.01 0.29 19.16
C GLY A 163 -9.43 -0.31 19.16
N ILE A 164 -10.46 0.54 19.06
CA ILE A 164 -11.88 0.10 19.10
C ILE A 164 -12.28 -0.84 17.95
N HIS A 165 -11.47 -0.90 16.88
CA HIS A 165 -11.65 -1.81 15.75
C HIS A 165 -10.64 -2.97 15.76
N PHE A 166 -10.10 -3.32 16.92
CA PHE A 166 -9.31 -4.54 17.07
C PHE A 166 -10.17 -5.77 16.74
N CYS A 167 -9.63 -6.66 15.91
CA CYS A 167 -10.34 -7.81 15.37
C CYS A 167 -10.87 -8.70 16.49
N LEU A 168 -12.20 -8.81 16.55
CA LEU A 168 -12.90 -9.65 17.53
C LEU A 168 -12.51 -11.13 17.41
N GLY A 169 -12.22 -11.60 16.19
CA GLY A 169 -11.83 -12.98 15.90
C GLY A 169 -10.34 -13.29 16.11
N ALA A 170 -9.53 -12.32 16.54
CA ALA A 170 -8.08 -12.51 16.67
C ALA A 170 -7.66 -13.65 17.63
N PRO A 171 -8.36 -13.94 18.75
CA PRO A 171 -8.04 -15.09 19.58
C PRO A 171 -8.29 -16.43 18.87
N LEU A 172 -9.42 -16.57 18.16
CA LEU A 172 -9.77 -17.80 17.45
C LEU A 172 -8.80 -18.07 16.30
N ALA A 173 -8.52 -17.06 15.46
CA ALA A 173 -7.58 -17.20 14.35
C ALA A 173 -6.17 -17.62 14.82
N ARG A 174 -5.73 -17.13 16.00
CA ARG A 174 -4.46 -17.55 16.60
C ARG A 174 -4.50 -19.00 17.09
N LEU A 175 -5.57 -19.42 17.75
CA LEU A 175 -5.73 -20.79 18.22
C LEU A 175 -5.74 -21.77 17.04
N GLU A 176 -6.49 -21.46 15.99
CA GLU A 176 -6.53 -22.26 14.76
C GLU A 176 -5.15 -22.40 14.13
N ALA A 177 -4.42 -21.29 13.96
CA ALA A 177 -3.06 -21.31 13.41
C ALA A 177 -2.11 -22.13 14.29
N GLN A 178 -2.16 -21.96 15.62
CA GLN A 178 -1.33 -22.72 16.54
C GLN A 178 -1.57 -24.22 16.41
N ILE A 179 -2.83 -24.67 16.44
CA ILE A 179 -3.20 -26.07 16.29
C ILE A 179 -2.79 -26.60 14.91
N ALA A 180 -3.04 -25.84 13.84
CA ALA A 180 -2.74 -26.26 12.49
C ALA A 180 -1.23 -26.43 12.27
N PHE A 181 -0.41 -25.44 12.66
CA PHE A 181 1.04 -25.53 12.51
C PHE A 181 1.65 -26.59 13.43
N ASP A 182 1.19 -26.72 14.68
CA ASP A 182 1.62 -27.79 15.58
C ASP A 182 1.39 -29.17 14.95
N ARG A 183 0.16 -29.45 14.50
CA ARG A 183 -0.20 -30.73 13.89
C ARG A 183 0.50 -30.99 12.56
N LEU A 184 0.66 -29.96 11.74
CA LEU A 184 1.33 -30.08 10.46
C LEU A 184 2.81 -30.43 10.67
N LEU A 185 3.50 -29.70 11.55
CA LEU A 185 4.93 -29.90 11.81
C LEU A 185 5.21 -31.16 12.64
N SER A 186 4.26 -31.64 13.46
CA SER A 186 4.43 -32.88 14.22
C SER A 186 4.21 -34.14 13.38
N ARG A 187 3.43 -34.05 12.29
CA ARG A 187 3.06 -35.21 11.46
C ARG A 187 3.76 -35.26 10.11
N LEU A 188 4.29 -34.13 9.64
CA LEU A 188 4.95 -34.04 8.34
C LEU A 188 6.43 -33.67 8.55
N SER A 189 7.32 -34.36 7.85
CA SER A 189 8.74 -34.02 7.76
C SER A 189 9.14 -33.77 6.32
N GLY A 190 10.34 -33.20 6.11
CA GLY A 190 10.88 -33.01 4.76
C GLY A 190 10.04 -32.12 3.86
N ILE A 191 9.23 -31.21 4.43
CA ILE A 191 8.27 -30.39 3.67
C ILE A 191 9.01 -29.51 2.66
N ARG A 192 8.65 -29.60 1.38
CA ARG A 192 9.19 -28.75 0.30
C ARG A 192 8.08 -28.13 -0.51
N LEU A 193 8.35 -26.92 -1.02
CA LEU A 193 7.50 -26.26 -2.00
C LEU A 193 7.77 -26.87 -3.38
N GLU A 194 6.74 -27.36 -4.05
CA GLU A 194 6.81 -27.81 -5.45
C GLU A 194 6.61 -26.65 -6.44
N THR A 195 6.31 -25.45 -5.93
CA THR A 195 6.09 -24.25 -6.71
C THR A 195 6.93 -23.11 -6.16
N HIS A 196 7.78 -22.54 -7.00
CA HIS A 196 8.59 -21.36 -6.68
C HIS A 196 7.88 -20.03 -6.99
N GLN A 197 6.76 -20.08 -7.71
CA GLN A 197 5.92 -18.92 -8.03
C GLN A 197 4.48 -19.18 -7.58
N PRO A 198 4.14 -18.87 -6.30
CA PRO A 198 2.78 -19.06 -5.81
C PRO A 198 1.79 -18.21 -6.61
N VAL A 199 0.65 -18.81 -6.95
CA VAL A 199 -0.48 -18.11 -7.57
C VAL A 199 -1.31 -17.51 -6.44
N TRP A 200 -1.48 -16.19 -6.48
CA TRP A 200 -2.22 -15.44 -5.47
C TRP A 200 -3.61 -15.10 -6.00
N HIS A 201 -4.60 -15.10 -5.11
CA HIS A 201 -5.89 -14.51 -5.45
C HIS A 201 -5.74 -13.01 -5.73
N ASP A 202 -6.45 -12.52 -6.74
CA ASP A 202 -6.53 -11.10 -7.07
C ASP A 202 -7.50 -10.36 -6.12
N GLU A 203 -7.09 -10.25 -4.85
CA GLU A 203 -7.85 -9.60 -3.78
C GLU A 203 -7.02 -8.46 -3.15
N LEU A 204 -7.62 -7.28 -3.02
CA LEU A 204 -6.93 -6.07 -2.52
C LEU A 204 -6.74 -6.06 -1.00
N VAL A 205 -7.65 -6.69 -0.26
CA VAL A 205 -7.75 -6.58 1.21
C VAL A 205 -7.13 -7.79 1.92
N THR A 206 -7.12 -8.93 1.25
CA THR A 206 -6.70 -10.23 1.78
C THR A 206 -5.58 -10.79 0.92
N ARG A 207 -4.52 -11.28 1.55
CA ARG A 207 -3.39 -11.91 0.87
C ARG A 207 -3.45 -13.42 1.07
N SER A 208 -3.96 -14.14 0.09
CA SER A 208 -4.13 -15.59 0.11
C SER A 208 -3.70 -16.23 -1.21
N MET A 209 -3.19 -17.46 -1.12
CA MET A 209 -2.77 -18.23 -2.29
C MET A 209 -3.95 -19.05 -2.81
N GLU A 210 -4.10 -19.16 -4.12
CA GLU A 210 -5.11 -20.04 -4.74
C GLU A 210 -4.77 -21.51 -4.55
N ARG A 211 -3.46 -21.80 -4.56
CA ARG A 211 -2.91 -23.13 -4.38
C ARG A 211 -1.49 -23.04 -3.82
N LEU A 212 -1.18 -23.95 -2.90
CA LEU A 212 0.17 -24.19 -2.40
C LEU A 212 0.44 -25.69 -2.45
N VAL A 213 1.17 -26.13 -3.48
CA VAL A 213 1.53 -27.55 -3.63
C VAL A 213 2.82 -27.82 -2.88
N ILE A 214 2.79 -28.83 -2.02
CA ILE A 214 3.94 -29.27 -1.23
C ILE A 214 4.19 -30.76 -1.43
N SER A 215 5.45 -31.17 -1.31
CA SER A 215 5.83 -32.55 -1.02
C SER A 215 6.26 -32.67 0.44
N TYR A 216 6.09 -33.85 1.01
CA TYR A 216 6.40 -34.15 2.40
C TYR A 216 6.51 -35.65 2.62
N ASP A 217 7.14 -36.02 3.73
CA ASP A 217 7.12 -37.37 4.29
C ASP A 217 6.19 -37.40 5.51
N MET A 218 5.52 -38.53 5.75
CA MET A 218 4.78 -38.72 6.99
C MET A 218 5.75 -39.12 8.10
N VAL A 219 5.66 -38.43 9.24
CA VAL A 219 6.31 -38.88 10.47
C VAL A 219 5.58 -40.13 10.96
N ALA A 220 6.35 -41.20 11.24
CA ALA A 220 5.83 -42.48 11.71
C ALA A 220 5.19 -42.38 13.11
#